data_AF-A0A075V786-F1
#
_entry.id   AF-A0A075V786-F1
#
_cell.length_a   1.000
_cell.length_b   1.000
_cell.length_c   1.000
_cell.angle_alpha   90.00
_cell.angle_beta   90.00
_cell.angle_gamma   90.00
#
_symmetry.space_group_name_H-M   'P 1'
#
loop_
_entity.id
_entity.type
_entity.pdbx_description
1 polymer ?
#
loop_
_entity_poly.entity_id
_entity_poly.type
_entity_poly.pdbx_seq_one_letter_code
_entity_poly.pdbx_strand_id
1 'polypeptide(L)'
;MSTIDGFRWSPSGPVRDTARDNPRSRRCPTCGAAPLEPCFRMRPGGRQVLADYHDARKQPPAEQPAAKLDPAAAGRRIAALGRLEAAIRAAHQRYERFSPDQRAYQAWAAGDVVPHRITQALDLRGLDGPGVDEACGVTEPQVDMWEAGELYPTWESLVLLAELTRFPPEFFTLAFDRPPLRAADTSLVHHIRQLPPDVDPVLEFLPSAVAAVVPAQEPT
;
A
#
# COMPACT_ATOMS: atom_id res chain seq x y z
N MET A 1 -44.40 -15.00 42.81
CA MET A 1 -44.12 -16.45 42.89
C MET A 1 -43.87 -16.94 41.48
N SER A 2 -42.60 -17.00 41.07
CA SER A 2 -42.13 -17.78 39.92
C SER A 2 -40.73 -18.27 40.27
N THR A 3 -40.59 -19.58 40.27
CA THR A 3 -39.47 -20.36 40.78
C THR A 3 -38.26 -20.24 39.84
N ILE A 4 -37.10 -19.88 40.39
CA ILE A 4 -35.80 -20.00 39.74
C ILE A 4 -35.38 -21.46 39.93
N ASP A 5 -35.37 -22.25 38.86
CA ASP A 5 -34.89 -23.62 38.91
C ASP A 5 -33.43 -23.72 38.49
N GLY A 6 -32.68 -24.44 39.32
CA GLY A 6 -31.23 -24.43 39.38
C GLY A 6 -30.55 -25.08 38.18
N PHE A 7 -29.51 -24.41 37.69
CA PHE A 7 -28.56 -25.01 36.79
C PHE A 7 -27.45 -25.69 37.61
N ARG A 8 -27.44 -27.03 37.57
CA ARG A 8 -26.53 -27.91 38.30
C ARG A 8 -25.31 -28.20 37.42
N TRP A 9 -24.14 -27.71 37.81
CA TRP A 9 -22.88 -28.04 37.14
C TRP A 9 -22.36 -29.40 37.61
N SER A 10 -22.06 -30.31 36.69
CA SER A 10 -21.34 -31.57 36.97
C SER A 10 -20.11 -31.63 36.06
N PRO A 11 -18.90 -31.78 36.62
CA PRO A 11 -17.68 -31.99 35.86
C PRO A 11 -17.39 -33.49 35.79
N SER A 12 -17.45 -34.10 34.61
CA SER A 12 -16.71 -35.33 34.23
C SER A 12 -17.26 -35.88 32.92
N GLY A 13 -16.55 -35.60 31.82
CA GLY A 13 -16.71 -36.26 30.53
C GLY A 13 -15.34 -36.35 29.86
N PRO A 14 -15.04 -37.42 29.11
CA PRO A 14 -13.67 -37.85 28.82
C PRO A 14 -12.92 -36.83 27.98
N VAL A 15 -11.71 -36.50 28.43
CA VAL A 15 -10.72 -35.71 27.68
C VAL A 15 -10.44 -36.46 26.38
N ARG A 16 -10.99 -35.95 25.28
CA ARG A 16 -10.56 -36.37 23.95
C ARG A 16 -9.17 -35.79 23.73
N ASP A 17 -8.21 -36.70 23.63
CA ASP A 17 -6.82 -36.41 23.32
C ASP A 17 -6.75 -35.91 21.86
N THR A 18 -7.02 -34.61 21.67
CA THR A 18 -6.76 -33.93 20.42
C THR A 18 -5.30 -33.51 20.42
N ALA A 19 -4.40 -34.47 20.23
CA ALA A 19 -3.08 -34.22 19.68
C ALA A 19 -3.26 -33.67 18.25
N ARG A 20 -3.64 -32.39 18.17
CA ARG A 20 -3.62 -31.61 16.95
C ARG A 20 -2.16 -31.47 16.53
N ASP A 21 -1.80 -32.30 15.56
CA ASP A 21 -0.92 -31.99 14.44
C ASP A 21 -0.32 -30.57 14.51
N ASN A 22 0.89 -30.47 15.09
CA ASN A 22 1.67 -29.26 15.05
C ASN A 22 2.29 -29.14 13.64
N PRO A 23 1.84 -28.19 12.78
CA PRO A 23 2.38 -28.07 11.42
C PRO A 23 3.87 -27.69 11.39
N ARG A 24 4.46 -27.29 12.53
CA ARG A 24 5.88 -26.94 12.64
C ARG A 24 6.82 -28.15 12.86
N SER A 25 6.31 -29.36 13.07
CA SER A 25 7.15 -30.57 13.25
C SER A 25 7.30 -31.42 11.98
N ARG A 26 6.58 -31.08 10.89
CA ARG A 26 6.65 -31.83 9.63
C ARG A 26 7.93 -31.47 8.87
N ARG A 27 8.95 -32.32 9.01
CA ARG A 27 10.12 -32.33 8.14
C ARG A 27 9.69 -32.67 6.71
N CYS A 28 10.40 -32.12 5.72
CA CYS A 28 10.18 -32.46 4.32
C CYS A 28 10.36 -33.98 4.11
N PRO A 29 9.35 -34.74 3.61
CA PRO A 29 9.42 -36.19 3.48
C PRO A 29 10.47 -36.67 2.47
N THR A 30 11.05 -35.77 1.67
CA THR A 30 12.07 -36.09 0.66
C THR A 30 13.50 -35.80 1.09
N CYS A 31 13.73 -34.99 2.13
CA CYS A 31 15.10 -34.61 2.53
C CYS A 31 15.31 -34.31 4.03
N GLY A 32 14.26 -34.29 4.86
CA GLY A 32 14.39 -34.16 6.32
C GLY A 32 14.72 -32.76 6.86
N ALA A 33 14.76 -31.72 6.03
CA ALA A 33 15.13 -30.34 6.42
C ALA A 33 14.07 -29.65 7.31
N ALA A 34 14.53 -28.72 8.16
CA ALA A 34 13.74 -27.92 9.10
C ALA A 34 13.10 -26.68 8.42
N PRO A 35 12.00 -26.10 8.96
CA PRO A 35 11.07 -25.26 8.19
C PRO A 35 11.48 -23.80 7.93
N LEU A 36 12.76 -23.40 8.08
CA LEU A 36 13.19 -22.02 7.83
C LEU A 36 14.28 -21.86 6.75
N GLU A 37 14.66 -22.95 6.10
CA GLU A 37 15.56 -22.91 4.94
C GLU A 37 14.71 -23.07 3.66
N PRO A 38 14.74 -22.10 2.70
CA PRO A 38 14.09 -22.30 1.43
C PRO A 38 14.76 -23.48 0.73
N CYS A 39 14.09 -24.63 0.70
CA CYS A 39 14.45 -25.78 -0.12
C CYS A 39 14.29 -25.43 -1.59
N PHE A 40 15.22 -24.62 -2.13
CA PHE A 40 15.40 -24.40 -3.55
C PHE A 40 16.03 -25.66 -4.14
N ARG A 41 15.28 -26.76 -4.17
CA ARG A 41 15.64 -27.92 -4.96
C ARG A 41 15.44 -27.51 -6.42
N MET A 42 16.52 -27.04 -7.04
CA MET A 42 16.56 -26.87 -8.50
C MET A 42 16.00 -28.14 -9.13
N ARG A 43 14.95 -27.99 -9.95
CA ARG A 43 14.47 -29.11 -10.77
C ARG A 43 15.68 -29.66 -11.56
N PRO A 44 15.93 -30.97 -11.58
CA PRO A 44 16.91 -31.54 -12.49
C PRO A 44 16.39 -31.25 -13.91
N GLY A 45 17.03 -30.27 -14.57
CA GLY A 45 16.57 -29.71 -15.84
C GLY A 45 17.00 -28.26 -16.07
N GLY A 46 17.29 -27.47 -15.01
CA GLY A 46 17.72 -26.07 -15.17
C GLY A 46 19.05 -25.89 -15.92
N ARG A 47 19.96 -26.87 -15.80
CA ARG A 47 21.21 -26.90 -16.57
C ARG A 47 20.98 -27.19 -18.06
N GLN A 48 19.93 -27.95 -18.38
CA GLN A 48 19.56 -28.26 -19.76
C GLN A 48 18.95 -27.02 -20.43
N VAL A 49 18.06 -26.29 -19.74
CA VAL A 49 17.47 -25.05 -20.29
C VAL A 49 18.54 -23.99 -20.60
N LEU A 50 19.58 -23.86 -19.76
CA LEU A 50 20.68 -22.94 -20.04
C LEU A 50 21.58 -23.44 -21.17
N ALA A 51 21.84 -24.75 -21.25
CA ALA A 51 22.62 -25.35 -22.34
C ALA A 51 21.88 -25.23 -23.68
N ASP A 52 20.57 -25.51 -23.70
CA ASP A 52 19.70 -25.36 -24.86
C ASP A 52 19.60 -23.88 -25.29
N TYR A 53 19.59 -22.94 -24.34
CA TYR A 53 19.65 -21.51 -24.64
C TYR A 53 21.00 -21.10 -25.26
N HIS A 54 22.10 -21.67 -24.77
CA HIS A 54 23.43 -21.42 -25.33
C HIS A 54 23.64 -22.06 -26.69
N ASP A 55 23.08 -23.25 -26.94
CA ASP A 55 23.16 -23.92 -28.25
C ASP A 55 22.19 -23.29 -29.27
N ALA A 56 21.01 -22.83 -28.87
CA ALA A 56 20.13 -22.02 -29.71
C ALA A 56 20.78 -20.70 -30.15
N ARG A 57 21.74 -20.17 -29.36
CA ARG A 57 22.53 -18.98 -29.71
C ARG A 57 23.71 -19.28 -30.64
N LYS A 58 24.18 -20.53 -30.68
CA LYS A 58 25.25 -20.98 -31.60
C LYS A 58 24.70 -21.40 -32.95
N GLN A 59 23.42 -21.76 -33.04
CA GLN A 59 22.75 -21.91 -34.32
C GLN A 59 22.68 -20.51 -34.96
N PRO A 60 23.33 -20.29 -36.11
CA PRO A 60 23.07 -19.08 -36.87
C PRO A 60 21.55 -19.04 -37.14
N PRO A 61 20.91 -17.87 -37.00
CA PRO A 61 19.48 -17.77 -37.26
C PRO A 61 19.20 -18.42 -38.61
N ALA A 62 18.32 -19.43 -38.62
CA ALA A 62 17.88 -20.07 -39.85
C ALA A 62 17.56 -18.95 -40.83
N GLU A 63 18.23 -18.97 -41.99
CA GLU A 63 18.12 -17.97 -43.04
C GLU A 63 16.63 -17.79 -43.36
N GLN A 64 16.00 -16.82 -42.71
CA GLN A 64 14.66 -16.43 -43.05
C GLN A 64 14.78 -15.89 -44.46
N PRO A 65 14.07 -16.46 -45.44
CA PRO A 65 14.11 -15.94 -46.79
C PRO A 65 13.83 -14.45 -46.68
N ALA A 66 14.73 -13.63 -47.22
CA ALA A 66 14.68 -12.19 -47.13
C ALA A 66 13.34 -11.71 -47.71
N ALA A 67 12.33 -11.66 -46.85
CA ALA A 67 11.03 -11.12 -47.19
C ALA A 67 11.33 -9.67 -47.53
N LYS A 68 11.19 -9.31 -48.81
CA LYS A 68 11.38 -7.94 -49.28
C LYS A 68 10.58 -7.05 -48.34
N LEU A 69 11.28 -6.29 -47.51
CA LEU A 69 10.68 -5.35 -46.58
C LEU A 69 9.85 -4.40 -47.43
N ASP A 70 8.52 -4.50 -47.31
CA ASP A 70 7.60 -3.57 -47.95
C ASP A 70 8.01 -2.16 -47.49
N PRO A 71 8.50 -1.29 -48.40
CA PRO A 71 8.95 0.04 -48.02
C PRO A 71 7.81 0.87 -47.40
N ALA A 72 6.55 0.57 -47.76
CA ALA A 72 5.40 1.19 -47.12
C ALA A 72 5.20 0.68 -45.68
N ALA A 73 5.46 -0.60 -45.39
CA ALA A 73 5.44 -1.15 -44.03
C ALA A 73 6.56 -0.58 -43.16
N ALA A 74 7.75 -0.38 -43.74
CA ALA A 74 8.86 0.28 -43.07
C ALA A 74 8.53 1.74 -42.74
N GLY A 75 7.96 2.50 -43.69
CA GLY A 75 7.52 3.87 -43.48
C GLY A 75 6.45 4.01 -42.40
N ARG A 76 5.47 3.08 -42.36
CA ARG A 76 4.44 3.05 -41.30
C ARG A 76 5.03 2.82 -39.91
N ARG A 77 6.04 1.96 -39.79
CA ARG A 77 6.75 1.69 -38.52
C ARG A 77 7.51 2.91 -38.02
N ILE A 78 8.27 3.58 -38.90
CA ILE A 78 9.01 4.81 -38.55
C ILE A 78 8.03 5.89 -38.07
N ALA A 79 6.92 6.08 -38.78
CA ALA A 79 5.89 7.05 -38.39
C ALA A 79 5.21 6.69 -37.06
N ALA A 80 5.02 5.39 -36.76
CA ALA A 80 4.45 4.94 -35.49
C ALA A 80 5.39 5.19 -34.31
N LEU A 81 6.69 4.94 -34.48
CA LEU A 81 7.72 5.25 -33.48
C LEU A 81 7.78 6.76 -33.20
N GLY A 82 7.77 7.60 -34.24
CA GLY A 82 7.74 9.05 -34.07
C GLY A 82 6.49 9.55 -33.32
N ARG A 83 5.32 8.95 -33.55
CA ARG A 83 4.09 9.28 -32.79
C ARG A 83 4.19 8.86 -31.31
N LEU A 84 4.80 7.71 -31.03
CA LEU A 84 5.01 7.23 -29.67
C LEU A 84 5.97 8.15 -28.90
N GLU A 85 7.09 8.55 -29.52
CA GLU A 85 8.05 9.48 -28.92
C GLU A 85 7.43 10.85 -28.63
N ALA A 86 6.62 11.38 -29.55
CA ALA A 86 5.88 12.63 -29.34
C ALA A 86 4.88 12.50 -28.17
N ALA A 87 4.19 11.36 -28.05
CA ALA A 87 3.26 11.11 -26.96
C ALA A 87 3.97 11.02 -25.58
N ILE A 88 5.11 10.31 -25.52
CA ILE A 88 5.94 10.22 -24.30
C ILE A 88 6.42 11.61 -23.87
N ARG A 89 6.92 12.42 -24.82
CA ARG A 89 7.35 13.79 -24.55
C ARG A 89 6.21 14.67 -24.04
N ALA A 90 5.03 14.59 -24.65
CA ALA A 90 3.86 15.33 -24.23
C ALA A 90 3.32 14.88 -22.85
N ALA A 91 3.51 13.62 -22.48
CA ALA A 91 3.20 13.10 -21.14
C ALA A 91 4.21 13.62 -20.10
N HIS A 92 5.51 13.57 -20.42
CA HIS A 92 6.57 14.18 -19.59
C HIS A 92 6.35 15.67 -19.40
N GLN A 93 6.06 16.44 -20.45
CA GLN A 93 5.79 17.88 -20.34
C GLN A 93 4.54 18.18 -19.50
N ARG A 94 3.51 17.32 -19.54
CA ARG A 94 2.34 17.43 -18.66
C ARG A 94 2.70 17.10 -17.21
N TYR A 95 3.55 16.11 -17.00
CA TYR A 95 4.09 15.72 -15.70
C TYR A 95 5.06 16.77 -15.13
N GLU A 96 5.81 17.49 -15.97
CA GLU A 96 6.72 18.57 -15.57
C GLU A 96 5.97 19.89 -15.35
N ARG A 97 4.86 20.12 -16.07
CA ARG A 97 4.03 21.34 -15.95
C ARG A 97 3.40 21.49 -14.57
N PHE A 98 3.18 20.39 -13.86
CA PHE A 98 2.83 20.40 -12.44
C PHE A 98 3.86 19.56 -11.73
N SER A 99 4.79 20.18 -10.99
CA SER A 99 5.67 19.40 -10.12
C SER A 99 4.80 18.45 -9.27
N PRO A 100 5.31 17.25 -8.94
CA PRO A 100 4.68 16.35 -7.96
C PRO A 100 4.06 17.12 -6.77
N ASP A 101 4.83 18.05 -6.21
CA ASP A 101 4.43 18.97 -5.14
C ASP A 101 3.23 19.85 -5.49
N GLN A 102 3.13 20.36 -6.72
CA GLN A 102 2.00 21.19 -7.17
C GLN A 102 0.71 20.38 -7.26
N ARG A 103 0.77 19.11 -7.70
CA ARG A 103 -0.44 18.25 -7.72
C ARG A 103 -0.87 17.88 -6.30
N ALA A 104 0.08 17.55 -5.44
CA ALA A 104 -0.19 17.28 -4.03
C ALA A 104 -0.80 18.49 -3.35
N TYR A 105 -0.27 19.69 -3.60
CA TYR A 105 -0.81 20.95 -3.07
C TYR A 105 -2.24 21.19 -3.55
N GLN A 106 -2.52 20.98 -4.85
CA GLN A 106 -3.87 21.13 -5.39
C GLN A 106 -4.87 20.16 -4.75
N ALA A 107 -4.47 18.90 -4.56
CA ALA A 107 -5.31 17.91 -3.89
C ALA A 107 -5.51 18.25 -2.40
N TRP A 108 -4.46 18.68 -1.71
CA TRP A 108 -4.59 19.20 -0.34
C TRP A 108 -5.55 20.39 -0.26
N ALA A 109 -5.43 21.34 -1.18
CA ALA A 109 -6.30 22.52 -1.26
C ALA A 109 -7.75 22.16 -1.66
N ALA A 110 -7.97 20.99 -2.27
CA ALA A 110 -9.30 20.48 -2.57
C ALA A 110 -9.94 19.73 -1.40
N GLY A 111 -9.21 19.49 -0.31
CA GLY A 111 -9.69 18.69 0.82
C GLY A 111 -9.42 17.19 0.70
N ASP A 112 -8.59 16.77 -0.26
CA ASP A 112 -8.43 15.35 -0.64
C ASP A 112 -7.42 14.58 0.23
N VAL A 113 -6.92 15.15 1.34
CA VAL A 113 -6.09 14.36 2.27
C VAL A 113 -6.95 13.25 2.89
N VAL A 114 -6.40 12.04 2.96
CA VAL A 114 -7.08 10.85 3.48
C VAL A 114 -6.53 10.53 4.87
N PRO A 115 -7.32 10.66 5.96
CA PRO A 115 -6.87 10.39 7.34
C PRO A 115 -6.21 9.01 7.49
N HIS A 116 -6.82 7.97 6.91
CA HIS A 116 -6.26 6.62 6.94
C HIS A 116 -4.83 6.51 6.39
N ARG A 117 -4.42 7.35 5.42
CA ARG A 117 -3.05 7.36 4.91
C ARG A 117 -2.06 7.87 5.95
N ILE A 118 -2.50 8.78 6.82
CA ILE A 118 -1.69 9.27 7.94
C ILE A 118 -1.42 8.10 8.88
N THR A 119 -2.46 7.42 9.36
CA THR A 119 -2.32 6.22 10.20
C THR A 119 -1.43 5.16 9.58
N GLN A 120 -1.67 4.83 8.31
CA GLN A 120 -0.85 3.86 7.58
C GLN A 120 0.63 4.29 7.52
N ALA A 121 0.93 5.57 7.29
CA ALA A 121 2.30 6.05 7.23
C ALA A 121 2.99 5.98 8.60
N LEU A 122 2.29 6.32 9.68
CA LEU A 122 2.82 6.26 11.05
C LEU A 122 3.10 4.81 11.46
N ASP A 123 2.14 3.91 11.24
CA ASP A 123 2.30 2.48 11.55
C ASP A 123 3.46 1.84 10.78
N LEU A 124 3.56 2.11 9.47
CA LEU A 124 4.63 1.56 8.64
C LEU A 124 6.02 2.06 9.05
N ARG A 125 6.09 3.19 9.76
CA ARG A 125 7.34 3.78 10.26
C ARG A 125 7.57 3.54 11.75
N GLY A 126 6.60 2.95 12.44
CA GLY A 126 6.66 2.75 13.90
C GLY A 126 6.79 4.08 14.65
N LEU A 127 6.14 5.12 14.16
CA LEU A 127 6.10 6.44 14.79
C LEU A 127 4.90 6.51 15.72
N ASP A 128 5.05 7.20 16.85
CA ASP A 128 3.99 7.47 17.82
C ASP A 128 3.45 8.90 17.68
N GLY A 129 2.15 9.09 17.96
CA GLY A 129 1.46 10.38 17.84
C GLY A 129 2.19 11.55 18.52
N PRO A 130 2.57 11.46 19.81
CA PRO A 130 3.22 12.57 20.51
C PRO A 130 4.57 12.99 19.90
N GLY A 131 5.38 12.03 19.44
CA GLY A 131 6.65 12.33 18.77
C GLY A 131 6.45 13.01 17.42
N VAL A 132 5.37 12.65 16.71
CA VAL A 132 4.97 13.29 15.45
C VAL A 132 4.42 14.70 15.70
N ASP A 133 3.64 14.91 16.77
CA ASP A 133 3.14 16.22 17.16
C ASP A 133 4.30 17.21 17.36
N GLU A 134 5.30 16.81 18.16
CA GLU A 134 6.51 17.61 18.41
C GLU A 134 7.28 17.88 17.11
N ALA A 135 7.51 16.85 16.28
CA ALA A 135 8.25 16.97 15.03
C ALA A 135 7.57 17.88 14.00
N CYS A 136 6.24 17.90 13.98
CA CYS A 136 5.44 18.79 13.14
C CYS A 136 5.22 20.18 13.77
N GLY A 137 5.67 20.41 15.01
CA GLY A 137 5.50 21.67 15.72
C GLY A 137 4.05 21.97 16.11
N VAL A 138 3.23 20.93 16.26
CA VAL A 138 1.81 21.03 16.63
C VAL A 138 1.61 20.61 18.09
N THR A 139 0.46 20.95 18.66
CA THR A 139 0.17 20.66 20.07
C THR A 139 -0.57 19.33 20.20
N GLU A 140 -0.10 18.42 21.04
CA GLU A 140 -0.81 17.17 21.35
C GLU A 140 -2.27 17.49 21.80
N PRO A 141 -3.30 16.81 21.26
CA PRO A 141 -3.27 15.57 20.46
C PRO A 141 -3.56 15.80 18.96
N GLN A 142 -2.96 16.82 18.34
CA GLN A 142 -3.37 17.27 17.01
C GLN A 142 -3.18 16.22 15.91
N VAL A 143 -2.12 15.41 15.94
CA VAL A 143 -1.93 14.28 15.01
C VAL A 143 -3.00 13.21 15.18
N ASP A 144 -3.37 12.86 16.42
CA ASP A 144 -4.47 11.92 16.67
C ASP A 144 -5.79 12.46 16.06
N MET A 145 -6.02 13.77 16.17
CA MET A 145 -7.18 14.42 15.54
C MET A 145 -7.09 14.44 14.01
N TRP A 146 -5.89 14.40 13.42
CA TRP A 146 -5.74 14.23 11.98
C TRP A 146 -6.13 12.82 11.54
N GLU A 147 -5.68 11.79 12.26
CA GLU A 147 -6.02 10.40 11.99
C GLU A 147 -7.52 10.12 12.18
N ALA A 148 -8.16 10.80 13.14
CA ALA A 148 -9.59 10.74 13.38
C ALA A 148 -10.43 11.53 12.35
N GLY A 149 -9.80 12.30 11.46
CA GLY A 149 -10.51 13.14 10.49
C GLY A 149 -11.16 14.40 11.09
N GLU A 150 -10.82 14.76 12.32
CA GLU A 150 -11.43 15.87 13.08
C GLU A 150 -10.72 17.21 12.88
N LEU A 151 -9.42 17.19 12.61
CA LEU A 151 -8.62 18.38 12.26
C LEU A 151 -7.91 18.16 10.92
N TYR A 152 -7.95 19.16 10.04
CA TYR A 152 -7.23 19.09 8.77
C TYR A 152 -5.79 19.60 8.94
N PRO A 153 -4.75 18.92 8.42
CA PRO A 153 -3.39 19.43 8.50
C PRO A 153 -3.20 20.66 7.60
N THR A 154 -2.38 21.61 8.03
CA THR A 154 -1.90 22.66 7.12
C THR A 154 -0.99 22.05 6.05
N TRP A 155 -0.77 22.78 4.95
CA TRP A 155 0.14 22.30 3.90
C TRP A 155 1.54 22.06 4.44
N GLU A 156 2.06 22.99 5.25
CA GLU A 156 3.38 22.90 5.87
C GLU A 156 3.47 21.67 6.78
N SER A 157 2.42 21.41 7.57
CA SER A 157 2.35 20.24 8.45
C SER A 157 2.34 18.93 7.64
N LEU A 158 1.60 18.89 6.53
CA LEU A 158 1.56 17.73 5.64
C LEU A 158 2.92 17.46 4.97
N VAL A 159 3.65 18.52 4.58
CA VAL A 159 5.02 18.40 4.04
C VAL A 159 5.98 17.88 5.10
N LEU A 160 5.92 18.37 6.34
CA LEU A 160 6.73 17.85 7.44
C LEU A 160 6.42 16.38 7.73
N LEU A 161 5.14 16.01 7.75
CA LEU A 161 4.71 14.62 7.92
C LEU A 161 5.25 13.73 6.79
N ALA A 162 5.24 14.21 5.54
CA ALA A 162 5.80 13.50 4.39
C ALA A 162 7.32 13.28 4.54
N GLU A 163 8.06 14.29 5.00
CA GLU A 163 9.49 14.17 5.27
C GLU A 163 9.79 13.18 6.40
N LEU A 164 9.04 13.26 7.51
CA LEU A 164 9.20 12.40 8.67
C LEU A 164 8.94 10.94 8.33
N THR A 165 7.85 10.69 7.60
CA THR A 165 7.41 9.34 7.22
C THR A 165 8.08 8.82 5.96
N ARG A 166 8.90 9.64 5.26
CA ARG A 166 9.56 9.30 4.00
C ARG A 166 8.59 8.80 2.92
N PHE A 167 7.39 9.35 2.90
CA PHE A 167 6.41 9.19 1.82
C PHE A 167 6.26 10.53 1.10
N PRO A 168 6.04 10.54 -0.24
CA PRO A 168 5.78 11.78 -0.94
C PRO A 168 4.42 12.36 -0.51
N PRO A 169 4.20 13.69 -0.56
CA PRO A 169 2.92 14.31 -0.20
C PRO A 169 1.69 13.71 -0.91
N GLU A 170 1.84 13.27 -2.17
CA GLU A 170 0.77 12.59 -2.90
C GLU A 170 0.29 11.30 -2.25
N PHE A 171 1.13 10.64 -1.46
CA PHE A 171 0.73 9.44 -0.73
C PHE A 171 -0.49 9.71 0.16
N PHE A 172 -0.58 10.91 0.73
CA PHE A 172 -1.66 11.31 1.63
C PHE A 172 -2.91 11.81 0.91
N THR A 173 -2.80 12.21 -0.37
CA THR A 173 -3.90 12.78 -1.15
C THR A 173 -4.44 11.87 -2.24
N LEU A 174 -3.80 10.72 -2.49
CA LEU A 174 -4.25 9.76 -3.50
C LEU A 174 -5.32 8.83 -2.92
N ALA A 175 -6.50 8.86 -3.55
CA ALA A 175 -7.58 7.91 -3.31
C ALA A 175 -7.11 6.45 -3.46
N PHE A 176 -7.76 5.55 -2.73
CA PHE A 176 -7.38 4.15 -2.63
C PHE A 176 -7.67 3.34 -3.89
N ASP A 177 -6.67 2.59 -4.35
CA ASP A 177 -6.85 1.44 -5.27
C ASP A 177 -6.85 0.09 -4.51
N ARG A 178 -6.63 0.10 -3.19
CA ARG A 178 -6.51 -1.08 -2.32
C ARG A 178 -7.54 -1.04 -1.18
N PRO A 179 -7.89 -2.17 -0.57
CA PRO A 179 -8.71 -2.15 0.64
C PRO A 179 -7.95 -1.45 1.78
N PRO A 180 -8.59 -0.55 2.52
CA PRO A 180 -7.95 0.18 3.62
C PRO A 180 -7.72 -0.75 4.83
N LEU A 181 -6.69 -0.46 5.65
CA LEU A 181 -6.39 -1.24 6.86
C LEU A 181 -7.50 -0.98 7.90
N ARG A 182 -7.88 -2.00 8.66
CA ARG A 182 -8.89 -1.82 9.72
C ARG A 182 -8.24 -1.10 10.88
N ALA A 183 -8.96 -0.19 11.54
CA ALA A 183 -8.42 0.55 12.68
C ALA A 183 -8.08 -0.36 13.88
N ALA A 184 -8.64 -1.57 13.94
CA ALA A 184 -8.26 -2.60 14.92
C ALA A 184 -6.86 -3.21 14.66
N ASP A 185 -6.35 -3.07 13.43
CA ASP A 185 -5.04 -3.57 13.01
C ASP A 185 -3.95 -2.47 13.05
N THR A 186 -4.30 -1.28 13.52
CA THR A 186 -3.42 -0.09 13.58
C THR A 186 -3.16 0.37 15.01
N SER A 187 -2.18 1.25 15.20
CA SER A 187 -1.87 1.83 16.51
C SER A 187 -3.03 2.64 17.13
N LEU A 188 -3.98 3.13 16.33
CA LEU A 188 -5.21 3.83 16.78
C LEU A 188 -5.99 3.08 17.88
N VAL A 189 -5.91 1.75 17.92
CA VAL A 189 -6.56 0.94 18.97
C VAL A 189 -6.10 1.30 20.39
N HIS A 190 -4.90 1.89 20.52
CA HIS A 190 -4.35 2.34 21.79
C HIS A 190 -4.85 3.72 22.23
N HIS A 191 -5.39 4.51 21.29
CA HIS A 191 -5.79 5.90 21.52
C HIS A 191 -7.31 6.04 21.71
N ILE A 192 -8.11 5.25 20.98
CA ILE A 192 -9.57 5.23 21.17
C ILE A 192 -9.93 4.13 22.16
N ARG A 193 -10.22 4.53 23.40
CA ARG A 193 -10.35 3.64 24.57
C ARG A 193 -11.32 2.45 24.44
N GLN A 194 -12.15 2.38 23.40
CA GLN A 194 -13.01 1.25 23.05
C GLN A 194 -13.36 1.26 21.56
N LEU A 195 -12.40 1.13 20.64
CA LEU A 195 -12.74 1.00 19.22
C LEU A 195 -13.35 -0.39 18.96
N PRO A 196 -14.59 -0.51 18.45
CA PRO A 196 -15.11 -1.79 17.99
C PRO A 196 -14.17 -2.40 16.93
N PRO A 197 -13.96 -3.74 16.93
CA PRO A 197 -13.06 -4.40 15.99
C PRO A 197 -13.48 -4.26 14.51
N ASP A 198 -14.72 -3.82 14.24
CA ASP A 198 -15.29 -3.60 12.92
C ASP A 198 -15.44 -2.10 12.55
N VAL A 199 -14.65 -1.20 13.15
CA VAL A 199 -14.67 0.21 12.73
C VAL A 199 -13.99 0.35 11.37
N ASP A 200 -14.78 0.81 10.41
CA ASP A 200 -14.30 1.21 9.10
C ASP A 200 -13.27 2.33 9.24
N PRO A 201 -12.19 2.30 8.44
CA PRO A 201 -11.17 3.34 8.48
C PRO A 201 -11.76 4.70 8.10
N VAL A 202 -11.27 5.76 8.74
CA VAL A 202 -11.66 7.14 8.42
C VAL A 202 -10.99 7.53 7.09
N LEU A 203 -11.80 7.69 6.05
CA LEU A 203 -11.31 7.98 4.70
C LEU A 203 -11.37 9.47 4.34
N GLU A 204 -12.13 10.26 5.09
CA GLU A 204 -12.40 11.66 4.79
C GLU A 204 -12.37 12.50 6.07
N PHE A 205 -11.94 13.75 5.94
CA PHE A 205 -12.04 14.72 7.03
C PHE A 205 -13.45 15.31 7.13
N LEU A 206 -13.81 15.78 8.32
CA LEU A 206 -15.01 16.59 8.49
C LEU A 206 -14.93 17.84 7.58
N PRO A 207 -16.00 18.18 6.83
CA PRO A 207 -15.99 19.37 5.96
C PRO A 207 -15.65 20.67 6.69
N SER A 208 -16.05 20.78 7.96
CA SER A 208 -15.71 21.92 8.82
C SER A 208 -14.23 22.00 9.16
N ALA A 209 -13.55 20.86 9.28
CA ALA A 209 -12.11 20.79 9.53
C ALA A 209 -11.33 21.29 8.31
N VAL A 210 -11.74 20.87 7.11
CA VAL A 210 -11.14 21.34 5.84
C VAL A 210 -11.34 22.86 5.69
N ALA A 211 -12.57 23.35 5.88
CA ALA A 211 -12.90 24.77 5.75
C ALA A 211 -12.20 25.67 6.78
N ALA A 212 -11.76 25.12 7.92
CA ALA A 212 -11.00 25.88 8.92
C ALA A 212 -9.57 26.21 8.48
N VAL A 213 -9.01 25.43 7.54
CA VAL A 213 -7.61 25.56 7.09
C VAL A 213 -7.52 26.05 5.66
N VAL A 214 -8.36 25.51 4.78
CA VAL A 214 -8.42 25.92 3.38
C VAL A 214 -9.40 27.09 3.27
N PRO A 215 -8.95 28.31 2.93
CA PRO A 215 -9.86 29.42 2.74
C PRO A 215 -10.84 29.09 1.60
N ALA A 216 -12.11 29.43 1.78
CA ALA A 216 -13.11 29.27 0.74
C ALA A 216 -12.61 29.95 -0.54
N GLN A 217 -12.46 29.17 -1.61
CA GLN A 217 -12.21 29.70 -2.93
C GLN A 217 -13.49 30.46 -3.32
N GLU A 218 -13.45 31.79 -3.35
CA GLU A 218 -14.59 32.57 -3.84
C GLU A 218 -14.88 32.17 -5.28
N PRO A 219 -16.13 31.84 -5.65
CA PRO A 219 -16.47 31.50 -7.02
C PRO A 219 -16.20 32.73 -7.90
N THR A 220 -15.26 32.59 -8.83
CA THR A 220 -14.95 33.62 -9.84
C THR A 220 -16.01 33.67 -10.93
#